data_AF-A0AAE9DTE6-F1
#
_entry.id   AF-A0AAE9DTE6-F1
#
_cell.length_a   1.000
_cell.length_b   1.000
_cell.length_c   1.000
_cell.angle_alpha   90.00
_cell.angle_beta   90.00
_cell.angle_gamma   90.00
#
_symmetry.space_group_name_H-M   'P 1'
#
loop_
_entity.id
_entity.type
_entity.pdbx_description
1 polymer ?
#
loop_
_entity_poly.entity_id
_entity_poly.type
_entity_poly.pdbx_seq_one_letter_code
_entity_poly.pdbx_strand_id
1 'polypeptide(L)'
;MVPNGGLDPLNMRLLKFLAEKTEHATTPQAIEPLFKLFAEAEKQKKSTRFYRGRYHDHLSHRIHQIDELDLDVKVKLLFAFSLRVDAYFVQELKKNAVVLLDERGRITYYKNTSGGLELARDPVRDSQKA
;
A
#
# COMPACT_ATOMS: atom_id res chain seq x y z
N MET A 1 -6.92 28.08 -11.46
CA MET A 1 -7.64 26.81 -11.21
C MET A 1 -7.07 25.81 -12.20
N VAL A 2 -6.26 24.85 -11.75
CA VAL A 2 -5.62 23.88 -12.67
C VAL A 2 -6.48 22.61 -12.65
N PRO A 3 -7.12 22.23 -13.76
CA PRO A 3 -7.90 21.00 -13.84
C PRO A 3 -6.96 19.85 -14.22
N ASN A 4 -6.23 19.27 -13.27
CA ASN A 4 -5.27 18.21 -13.61
C ASN A 4 -5.52 16.98 -12.75
N GLY A 5 -6.13 15.95 -13.35
CA GLY A 5 -6.29 14.61 -12.79
C GLY A 5 -4.97 13.83 -12.63
N GLY A 6 -3.85 14.50 -12.36
CA GLY A 6 -2.56 13.88 -12.09
C GLY A 6 -2.19 13.99 -10.61
N LEU A 7 -1.45 13.00 -10.10
CA LEU A 7 -0.96 13.03 -8.73
C LEU A 7 0.09 14.14 -8.57
N ASP A 8 -0.06 15.04 -7.59
CA ASP A 8 0.92 16.11 -7.42
C ASP A 8 2.31 15.53 -7.05
N PRO A 9 3.40 16.26 -7.36
CA PRO A 9 4.75 15.74 -7.20
C PRO A 9 5.11 15.32 -5.77
N LEU A 10 4.50 15.93 -4.75
CA LEU A 10 4.78 15.59 -3.36
C LEU A 10 4.13 14.26 -2.97
N ASN A 11 2.89 14.05 -3.40
CA ASN A 11 2.20 12.76 -3.23
C ASN A 11 2.94 11.63 -3.93
N MET A 12 3.44 11.89 -5.14
CA MET A 12 4.22 10.91 -5.88
C MET A 12 5.49 10.50 -5.13
N ARG A 13 6.26 11.48 -4.63
CA ARG A 13 7.46 11.19 -3.83
C ARG A 13 7.15 10.41 -2.57
N LEU A 14 6.06 10.75 -1.88
CA LEU A 14 5.62 10.01 -0.69
C LEU A 14 5.30 8.55 -1.04
N LEU A 15 4.51 8.30 -2.09
CA LEU A 15 4.15 6.93 -2.49
C LEU A 15 5.36 6.11 -2.93
N LYS A 16 6.27 6.70 -3.70
CA LYS A 16 7.53 6.04 -4.10
C LYS A 16 8.38 5.69 -2.89
N PHE A 17 8.55 6.63 -1.95
CA PHE A 17 9.27 6.37 -0.72
C PHE A 17 8.65 5.22 0.09
N LEU A 18 7.32 5.19 0.23
CA LEU A 18 6.62 4.11 0.91
C LEU A 18 6.79 2.77 0.19
N ALA A 19 6.71 2.76 -1.15
CA ALA A 19 6.93 1.56 -1.95
C ALA A 19 8.35 1.01 -1.79
N GLU A 20 9.36 1.88 -1.84
CA GLU A 20 10.77 1.51 -1.60
C GLU A 20 10.97 0.93 -0.19
N LYS A 21 10.39 1.55 0.85
CA LYS A 21 10.51 1.05 2.23
C LYS A 21 9.77 -0.26 2.48
N THR A 22 8.82 -0.61 1.62
CA THR A 22 8.02 -1.84 1.71
C THR A 22 8.38 -2.86 0.64
N GLU A 23 9.48 -2.66 -0.10
CA GLU A 23 9.85 -3.51 -1.23
C GLU A 23 9.96 -5.00 -0.87
N HIS A 24 10.53 -5.27 0.31
CA HIS A 24 10.73 -6.60 0.88
C HIS A 24 9.76 -6.90 2.04
N ALA A 25 8.67 -6.14 2.18
CA ALA A 25 7.70 -6.37 3.24
C ALA A 25 6.91 -7.66 2.98
N THR A 26 7.23 -8.70 3.76
CA THR A 26 6.48 -9.98 3.77
C THR A 26 5.32 -9.97 4.76
N THR A 27 5.28 -9.00 5.67
CA THR A 27 4.23 -8.83 6.67
C THR A 27 3.76 -7.37 6.73
N PRO A 28 2.53 -7.11 7.23
CA PRO A 28 2.07 -5.76 7.44
C PRO A 28 3.00 -4.94 8.34
N GLN A 29 3.33 -3.73 7.91
CA GLN A 29 4.22 -2.79 8.59
C GLN A 29 3.46 -1.58 9.10
N ALA A 30 3.94 -1.02 10.21
CA ALA A 30 3.43 0.25 10.72
C ALA A 30 3.86 1.40 9.79
N ILE A 31 2.89 2.17 9.30
CA ILE A 31 3.16 3.29 8.39
C ILE A 31 3.64 4.56 9.13
N GLU A 32 3.29 4.73 10.40
CA GLU A 32 3.60 5.96 11.17
C GLU A 32 5.09 6.32 11.23
N PRO A 33 6.03 5.37 11.50
CA PRO A 33 7.46 5.65 11.45
C PRO A 33 7.93 6.14 10.08
N LEU A 34 7.30 5.67 9.00
CA LEU A 34 7.68 6.05 7.63
C LEU A 34 7.33 7.51 7.32
N PHE A 35 6.23 8.05 7.87
CA PHE A 35 5.93 9.47 7.74
C PHE A 35 6.96 10.35 8.44
N LYS A 36 7.49 9.91 9.59
CA LYS A 36 8.57 10.62 10.29
C LYS A 36 9.84 10.61 9.45
N LEU A 37 10.26 9.44 8.96
CA LEU A 37 11.46 9.32 8.11
C LEU A 37 11.34 10.15 6.84
N PHE A 38 10.16 10.16 6.20
CA PHE A 38 9.93 10.99 5.01
C PHE A 38 10.00 12.48 5.33
N ALA A 39 9.43 12.91 6.45
CA ALA A 39 9.48 14.31 6.88
C ALA A 39 10.92 14.80 7.16
N GLU A 40 11.76 13.93 7.75
CA GLU A 40 13.18 14.21 8.01
C GLU A 40 14.01 14.27 6.72
N ALA A 41 13.66 13.46 5.71
CA ALA A 41 14.33 13.45 4.41
C ALA A 41 13.91 14.61 3.47
N GLU A 42 12.70 15.16 3.65
CA GLU A 42 12.16 16.21 2.78
C GLU A 42 12.68 17.62 3.13
N LYS A 43 13.17 18.33 2.10
CA LYS A 43 13.73 19.70 2.23
C LYS A 43 12.73 20.74 2.76
N GLN A 44 11.44 20.51 2.54
CA GLN A 44 10.37 21.48 2.85
C GLN A 44 10.05 21.59 4.34
N LYS A 45 10.67 20.76 5.20
CA LYS A 45 10.53 20.75 6.67
C LYS A 45 9.07 20.76 7.15
N LYS A 46 8.17 20.08 6.42
CA LYS A 46 6.78 19.91 6.86
C LYS A 46 6.73 18.88 7.98
N SER A 47 5.74 18.98 8.85
CA SER A 47 5.60 18.08 10.00
C SER A 47 5.15 16.68 9.57
N THR A 48 5.44 15.66 10.38
CA THR A 48 4.92 14.29 10.21
C THR A 48 3.39 14.28 10.06
N ARG A 49 2.69 15.10 10.85
CA ARG A 49 1.22 15.24 10.78
C ARG A 49 0.74 15.68 9.38
N PHE A 50 1.49 16.54 8.70
CA PHE A 50 1.14 17.00 7.35
C PHE A 50 1.15 15.83 6.35
N TYR A 51 2.20 15.01 6.35
CA TYR A 51 2.31 13.86 5.44
C TYR A 51 1.31 12.75 5.78
N ARG A 52 1.08 12.52 7.08
CA ARG A 52 0.05 11.59 7.54
C ARG A 52 -1.34 11.97 7.05
N GLY A 53 -1.75 13.24 7.26
CA GLY A 53 -3.04 13.72 6.79
C GLY A 53 -3.16 13.56 5.29
N ARG A 54 -2.13 13.98 4.55
CA ARG A 54 -2.08 13.83 3.10
C ARG A 54 -2.29 12.39 2.62
N TYR A 55 -1.66 11.42 3.28
CA TYR A 55 -1.81 10.01 2.93
C TYR A 55 -3.23 9.51 3.20
N HIS A 56 -3.76 9.72 4.40
CA HIS A 56 -5.09 9.20 4.76
C HIS A 56 -6.23 9.90 4.01
N ASP A 57 -6.13 11.22 3.84
CA ASP A 57 -7.19 12.05 3.28
C ASP A 57 -7.27 11.94 1.75
N HIS A 58 -6.15 11.60 1.08
CA HIS A 58 -6.08 11.67 -0.38
C HIS A 58 -5.50 10.45 -1.09
N LEU A 59 -4.78 9.55 -0.40
CA LEU A 59 -4.05 8.47 -1.07
C LEU A 59 -4.57 7.08 -0.70
N SER A 60 -4.68 6.79 0.60
CA SER A 60 -4.86 5.42 1.09
C SER A 60 -6.09 4.70 0.54
N HIS A 61 -7.19 5.41 0.31
CA HIS A 61 -8.46 4.84 -0.16
C HIS A 61 -8.51 4.64 -1.68
N ARG A 62 -7.60 5.27 -2.43
CA ARG A 62 -7.62 5.26 -3.91
C ARG A 62 -6.32 4.78 -4.55
N ILE A 63 -5.42 4.12 -3.80
CA ILE A 63 -4.15 3.58 -4.32
C ILE A 63 -4.36 2.78 -5.62
N HIS A 64 -5.42 1.96 -5.69
CA HIS A 64 -5.76 1.17 -6.87
C HIS A 64 -6.04 2.00 -8.13
N GLN A 65 -6.44 3.26 -7.98
CA GLN A 65 -6.81 4.21 -9.04
C GLN A 65 -5.65 5.13 -9.47
N ILE A 66 -4.48 5.04 -8.84
CA ILE A 66 -3.34 5.91 -9.16
C ILE A 66 -2.61 5.33 -10.38
N ASP A 67 -2.81 5.91 -11.54
CA ASP A 67 -2.28 5.40 -12.82
C ASP A 67 -0.75 5.38 -12.88
N GLU A 68 -0.09 6.25 -12.12
CA GLU A 68 1.36 6.33 -12.07
C GLU A 68 2.01 5.23 -11.22
N LEU A 69 1.21 4.37 -10.57
CA LEU A 69 1.68 3.18 -9.86
C LEU A 69 1.40 1.92 -10.68
N ASP A 70 2.44 1.12 -10.87
CA ASP A 70 2.30 -0.20 -11.45
C ASP A 70 1.49 -1.13 -10.52
N LEU A 71 0.87 -2.16 -11.12
CA LEU A 71 -0.01 -3.09 -10.39
C LEU A 71 0.67 -3.70 -9.17
N ASP A 72 1.92 -4.15 -9.32
CA ASP A 72 2.70 -4.74 -8.23
C ASP A 72 2.95 -3.75 -7.09
N VAL A 73 3.21 -2.48 -7.40
CA VAL A 73 3.40 -1.42 -6.40
C VAL A 73 2.08 -1.15 -5.67
N LYS A 74 0.95 -1.09 -6.39
CA LYS A 74 -0.39 -0.94 -5.80
C LYS A 74 -0.68 -2.07 -4.81
N VAL A 75 -0.50 -3.32 -5.25
CA VAL A 75 -0.75 -4.52 -4.44
C VAL A 75 0.18 -4.55 -3.22
N LYS A 76 1.47 -4.25 -3.39
CA LYS A 76 2.44 -4.17 -2.28
C LYS A 76 2.02 -3.14 -1.24
N LEU A 77 1.68 -1.92 -1.64
CA LEU A 77 1.26 -0.87 -0.70
C LEU A 77 -0.02 -1.24 0.05
N LEU A 78 -1.00 -1.83 -0.65
CA LEU A 78 -2.25 -2.31 -0.04
C LEU A 78 -2.01 -3.41 0.99
N PHE A 79 -1.13 -4.36 0.67
CA PHE A 79 -0.74 -5.46 1.56
C PHE A 79 0.09 -4.97 2.75
N ALA A 80 1.19 -4.26 2.48
CA ALA A 80 2.15 -3.81 3.48
C ALA A 80 1.49 -2.91 4.54
N PHE A 81 0.51 -2.09 4.18
CA PHE A 81 -0.20 -1.24 5.14
C PHE A 81 -1.56 -1.78 5.59
N SER A 82 -1.88 -3.05 5.25
CA SER A 82 -3.15 -3.69 5.63
C SER A 82 -4.37 -2.82 5.33
N LEU A 83 -4.41 -2.28 4.11
CA LEU A 83 -5.48 -1.41 3.65
C LEU A 83 -6.66 -2.24 3.16
N ARG A 84 -7.86 -1.68 3.30
CA ARG A 84 -9.05 -2.25 2.66
C ARG A 84 -8.93 -2.09 1.16
N VAL A 85 -9.27 -3.16 0.45
CA VAL A 85 -9.22 -3.18 -1.01
C VAL A 85 -10.62 -3.06 -1.57
N ASP A 86 -10.74 -2.25 -2.60
CA ASP A 86 -11.98 -2.12 -3.35
C ASP A 86 -12.37 -3.45 -4.00
N ALA A 87 -13.66 -3.80 -3.92
CA ALA A 87 -14.15 -5.10 -4.38
C ALA A 87 -14.02 -5.28 -5.89
N TYR A 88 -14.19 -4.21 -6.68
CA TYR A 88 -13.99 -4.26 -8.12
C TYR A 88 -12.51 -4.48 -8.46
N PHE A 89 -11.61 -3.78 -7.78
CA PHE A 89 -10.17 -4.00 -7.95
C PHE A 89 -9.75 -5.44 -7.60
N VAL A 90 -10.34 -6.05 -6.58
CA VAL A 90 -10.09 -7.47 -6.26
C VAL A 90 -10.52 -8.39 -7.41
N GLN A 91 -11.66 -8.13 -8.05
CA GLN A 91 -12.11 -8.92 -9.19
C GLN A 91 -11.15 -8.79 -10.38
N GLU A 92 -10.62 -7.60 -10.62
CA GLU A 92 -9.59 -7.38 -11.64
C GLU A 92 -8.30 -8.16 -11.35
N LEU A 93 -7.82 -8.11 -10.10
CA LEU A 93 -6.64 -8.91 -9.69
C LEU A 93 -6.86 -10.40 -9.89
N LYS A 94 -8.05 -10.90 -9.53
CA LYS A 94 -8.39 -12.33 -9.62
C LYS A 94 -8.39 -12.90 -11.04
N LYS A 95 -8.36 -12.06 -12.08
CA LYS A 95 -8.21 -12.52 -13.47
C LYS A 95 -6.85 -13.16 -13.73
N ASN A 96 -5.79 -12.67 -13.07
CA ASN A 96 -4.40 -13.08 -13.31
C ASN A 96 -3.62 -13.33 -12.00
N ALA A 97 -4.30 -13.45 -10.87
CA ALA A 97 -3.67 -13.67 -9.58
C ALA A 97 -4.61 -14.44 -8.62
N VAL A 98 -4.01 -15.20 -7.72
CA VAL A 98 -4.70 -15.74 -6.55
C VAL A 98 -4.70 -14.65 -5.47
N VAL A 99 -5.89 -14.26 -4.99
CA VAL A 99 -6.05 -13.22 -3.97
C VAL A 99 -6.95 -13.72 -2.85
N LEU A 100 -6.42 -13.75 -1.62
CA LEU A 100 -7.18 -14.01 -0.39
C LEU A 100 -7.28 -12.74 0.44
N LEU A 101 -8.46 -12.53 1.02
CA LEU A 101 -8.77 -11.39 1.88
C LEU A 101 -9.17 -11.88 3.27
N ASP A 102 -8.96 -11.05 4.28
CA ASP A 102 -9.58 -11.24 5.59
C ASP A 102 -11.03 -10.70 5.64
N GLU A 103 -11.68 -10.90 6.78
CA GLU A 103 -13.06 -10.44 7.06
C GLU A 103 -13.24 -8.92 6.92
N ARG A 104 -12.15 -8.15 6.94
CA ARG A 104 -12.17 -6.69 6.81
C ARG A 104 -11.91 -6.23 5.38
N GLY A 105 -11.71 -7.15 4.43
CA GLY A 105 -11.44 -6.86 3.02
C GLY A 105 -9.98 -6.46 2.75
N ARG A 106 -9.03 -6.95 3.56
CA ARG A 106 -7.59 -6.67 3.41
C ARG A 106 -6.86 -7.87 2.85
N ILE A 107 -5.87 -7.66 1.98
CA ILE A 107 -5.11 -8.75 1.37
C ILE A 107 -4.31 -9.48 2.46
N THR A 108 -4.52 -10.79 2.56
CA THR A 108 -3.74 -11.71 3.40
C THR A 108 -2.80 -12.59 2.57
N TYR A 109 -3.17 -12.84 1.31
CA TYR A 109 -2.36 -13.56 0.34
C TYR A 109 -2.57 -13.01 -1.06
N TYR A 110 -1.49 -12.89 -1.81
CA TYR A 110 -1.47 -12.52 -3.22
C TYR A 110 -0.41 -13.33 -3.95
N LYS A 111 -0.76 -13.91 -5.10
CA LYS A 111 0.20 -14.55 -6.01
C LYS A 111 -0.18 -14.31 -7.45
N ASN A 112 0.68 -13.64 -8.20
CA ASN A 112 0.51 -13.46 -9.64
C ASN A 112 0.70 -14.79 -10.37
N THR A 113 -0.26 -15.17 -11.22
CA THR A 113 -0.20 -16.45 -11.97
C THR A 113 0.86 -16.44 -13.08
N SER A 114 1.22 -15.26 -13.59
CA SER A 114 2.26 -15.09 -14.60
C SER A 114 3.67 -15.06 -14.01
N GLY A 115 3.80 -15.21 -12.69
CA GLY A 115 5.06 -15.07 -11.95
C GLY A 115 5.34 -13.63 -11.51
N GLY A 116 6.44 -13.44 -10.77
CA GLY A 116 6.95 -12.11 -10.36
C GLY A 116 6.71 -11.77 -8.89
N LEU A 117 5.44 -11.64 -8.47
CA LEU A 117 5.09 -11.20 -7.12
C LEU A 117 4.26 -12.23 -6.34
N GLU A 118 4.76 -12.60 -5.17
CA GLU A 118 4.06 -13.42 -4.17
C GLU A 118 4.18 -12.74 -2.80
N LEU A 119 3.03 -12.56 -2.14
CA LEU A 119 2.90 -11.95 -0.82
C LEU A 119 2.03 -12.86 0.02
N ALA A 120 2.54 -13.29 1.17
CA ALA A 120 1.81 -14.12 2.10
C ALA A 120 2.04 -13.58 3.50
N ARG A 121 0.95 -13.32 4.22
CA ARG A 121 1.06 -13.14 5.66
C ARG A 121 1.43 -14.50 6.25
N ASP A 122 2.52 -14.57 7.01
CA ASP A 122 2.81 -15.77 7.78
C ASP A 122 1.55 -16.18 8.56
N PRO A 123 1.15 -17.47 8.54
CA PRO A 123 0.09 -17.92 9.42
C PRO A 123 0.56 -17.58 10.83
N VAL A 124 -0.21 -16.73 11.52
CA VAL A 124 -0.04 -16.54 12.96
C VAL A 124 0.01 -17.96 13.52
N ARG A 125 1.15 -18.33 14.10
CA ARG A 125 1.25 -19.54 14.91
C ARG A 125 0.29 -19.34 16.08
N ASP A 126 -0.97 -19.71 15.89
CA ASP A 126 -1.85 -20.04 17.00
C ASP A 126 -1.28 -21.33 17.61
N SER A 127 -0.31 -21.14 18.49
CA SER A 127 0.23 -22.11 19.42
C SER A 127 0.19 -21.34 20.74
N GLN A 128 -0.62 -21.67 21.74
CA GLN A 128 -1.17 -22.96 22.13
C GLN A 128 -2.52 -22.73 22.85
N LYS A 129 -3.52 -23.55 22.52
CA LYS A 129 -4.40 -24.09 23.56
C LYS A 129 -3.63 -25.23 24.23
N ALA A 130 -3.39 -25.10 25.53
CA ALA A 130 -3.25 -26.18 26.48
C ALA A 130 -3.65 -25.65 27.85
#